data_AF-A0A3N4NIB3-F1
#
_entry.id   AF-A0A3N4NIB3-F1
#
_cell.length_a   1.000
_cell.length_b   1.000
_cell.length_c   1.000
_cell.angle_alpha   90.00
_cell.angle_beta   90.00
_cell.angle_gamma   90.00
#
_symmetry.space_group_name_H-M   'P 1'
#
loop_
_entity.id
_entity.type
_entity.pdbx_description
1 polymer ?
#
loop_
_entity_poly.entity_id
_entity_poly.type
_entity_poly.pdbx_seq_one_letter_code
_entity_poly.pdbx_strand_id
1 'polypeptide(L)'
;MNYRLIIGFSLLPTVLAIQAAYAQDTVELETVEVAGQRNAARYQYTASPQQSWSATKTATPSNNVPQSVSVVTRSHLDERDPKDMAETLAYTAGASGGYRGENGIIEMSVRGIGFKSRGGGQPTFLDGLRYPASLEISPYSLTASKC
;
A
#
# COMPACT_ATOMS: atom_id res chain seq x y z
N MET A 1 -21.39 -50.10 -68.21
CA MET A 1 -22.61 -50.85 -68.58
C MET A 1 -23.39 -51.08 -67.28
N ASN A 2 -24.58 -50.49 -67.18
CA ASN A 2 -25.54 -50.73 -66.09
C ASN A 2 -25.93 -52.24 -66.09
N TYR A 3 -26.39 -52.94 -65.03
CA TYR A 3 -27.71 -52.98 -64.36
C TYR A 3 -27.60 -54.01 -63.19
N ARG A 4 -27.91 -53.70 -61.91
CA ARG A 4 -29.18 -53.90 -61.14
C ARG A 4 -29.85 -55.30 -61.18
N LEU A 5 -29.89 -56.01 -60.02
CA LEU A 5 -31.05 -56.71 -59.33
C LEU A 5 -30.52 -57.77 -58.33
N ILE A 6 -30.63 -57.61 -56.99
CA ILE A 6 -31.72 -57.89 -56.00
C ILE A 6 -32.03 -59.39 -55.79
N ILE A 7 -32.07 -59.79 -54.49
CA ILE A 7 -32.78 -60.88 -53.75
C ILE A 7 -31.76 -61.54 -52.78
N GLY A 8 -31.96 -61.75 -51.47
CA GLY A 8 -33.08 -61.54 -50.54
C GLY A 8 -32.75 -62.17 -49.17
N PHE A 9 -33.16 -61.48 -48.10
CA PHE A 9 -33.76 -61.95 -46.83
C PHE A 9 -33.24 -63.19 -46.05
N SER A 10 -32.66 -62.98 -44.85
CA SER A 10 -32.98 -63.69 -43.57
C SER A 10 -32.05 -63.20 -42.42
N LEU A 11 -32.60 -62.52 -41.40
CA LEU A 11 -32.98 -63.01 -40.05
C LEU A 11 -31.83 -63.15 -39.02
N LEU A 12 -31.72 -62.16 -38.13
CA LEU A 12 -31.23 -62.25 -36.73
C LEU A 12 -31.56 -60.94 -36.00
N PRO A 13 -32.23 -60.94 -34.84
CA PRO A 13 -32.49 -59.72 -34.09
C PRO A 13 -31.24 -59.37 -33.27
N THR A 14 -30.55 -58.30 -33.65
CA THR A 14 -29.52 -57.68 -32.80
C THR A 14 -30.22 -56.93 -31.66
N VAL A 15 -29.97 -57.35 -30.43
CA VAL A 15 -30.37 -56.62 -29.22
C VAL A 15 -29.65 -55.27 -29.24
N LEU A 16 -30.44 -54.20 -29.41
CA LEU A 16 -29.97 -52.83 -29.28
C LEU A 16 -29.81 -52.53 -27.79
N ALA A 17 -28.60 -52.66 -27.26
CA ALA A 17 -28.26 -52.08 -25.97
C ALA A 17 -28.22 -50.55 -26.15
N ILE A 18 -29.26 -49.87 -25.66
CA ILE A 18 -29.28 -48.41 -25.54
C ILE A 18 -28.21 -48.04 -24.50
N GLN A 19 -27.05 -47.60 -24.96
CA GLN A 19 -26.12 -46.88 -24.10
C GLN A 19 -26.73 -45.51 -23.86
N ALA A 20 -27.14 -45.25 -22.62
CA ALA A 20 -27.43 -43.90 -22.18
C ALA A 20 -26.13 -43.09 -22.32
N ALA A 21 -26.10 -42.18 -23.29
CA ALA A 21 -25.09 -41.14 -23.33
C ALA A 21 -25.32 -40.27 -22.09
N TYR A 22 -24.41 -40.34 -21.11
CA TYR A 22 -24.38 -39.35 -20.04
C TYR A 22 -24.08 -38.00 -20.71
N ALA A 23 -25.07 -37.12 -20.73
CA ALA A 23 -24.87 -35.73 -21.07
C ALA A 23 -23.79 -35.19 -20.11
N GLN A 24 -22.65 -34.77 -20.66
CA GLN A 24 -21.67 -34.03 -19.87
C GLN A 24 -22.26 -32.66 -19.61
N ASP A 25 -22.65 -32.42 -18.37
CA ASP A 25 -23.03 -31.09 -17.88
C ASP A 25 -21.77 -30.22 -17.94
N THR A 26 -21.74 -29.29 -18.89
CA THR A 26 -20.65 -28.34 -19.04
C THR A 26 -20.78 -27.28 -17.96
N VAL A 27 -19.93 -27.33 -16.93
CA VAL A 27 -19.86 -26.29 -15.90
C VAL A 27 -19.20 -25.06 -16.49
N GLU A 28 -20.01 -24.07 -16.83
CA GLU A 28 -19.56 -22.74 -17.25
C GLU A 28 -19.09 -21.97 -16.00
N LEU A 29 -17.79 -21.68 -15.92
CA LEU A 29 -17.22 -20.96 -14.79
C LEU A 29 -17.49 -19.46 -14.91
N GLU A 30 -17.87 -18.83 -13.80
CA GLU A 30 -18.06 -17.39 -13.71
C GLU A 30 -16.73 -16.65 -13.96
N THR A 31 -16.80 -15.56 -14.71
CA THR A 31 -15.64 -14.75 -15.06
C THR A 31 -15.06 -14.08 -13.80
N VAL A 32 -13.82 -14.41 -13.45
CA VAL A 32 -13.09 -13.76 -12.35
C VAL A 32 -12.48 -12.44 -12.83
N GLU A 33 -12.96 -11.32 -12.30
CA GLU A 33 -12.32 -10.02 -12.56
C GLU A 33 -11.02 -9.87 -11.77
N VAL A 34 -9.90 -9.75 -12.49
CA VAL A 34 -8.58 -9.49 -11.91
C VAL A 34 -8.34 -7.98 -11.89
N ALA A 35 -8.68 -7.33 -10.77
CA ALA A 35 -8.33 -5.93 -10.54
C ALA A 35 -6.90 -5.81 -9.97
N GLY A 36 -6.00 -5.15 -10.72
CA GLY A 36 -4.63 -4.87 -10.27
C GLY A 36 -4.56 -3.58 -9.46
N GLN A 37 -4.22 -3.68 -8.17
CA GLN A 37 -4.00 -2.52 -7.31
C GLN A 37 -2.54 -2.48 -6.85
N ARG A 38 -1.89 -1.31 -6.91
CA ARG A 38 -0.51 -1.17 -6.44
C ARG A 38 -0.44 -1.47 -4.94
N ASN A 39 0.47 -2.36 -4.53
CA ASN A 39 0.63 -2.79 -3.13
C ASN A 39 0.79 -1.59 -2.16
N ALA A 40 1.57 -0.57 -2.54
CA ALA A 40 1.78 0.61 -1.71
C ALA A 40 0.50 1.43 -1.45
N ALA A 41 -0.43 1.46 -2.41
CA ALA A 41 -1.74 2.09 -2.25
C ALA A 41 -2.70 1.21 -1.42
N ARG A 42 -2.57 -0.12 -1.52
CA ARG A 42 -3.36 -1.09 -0.75
C ARG A 42 -3.07 -1.03 0.75
N TYR A 43 -1.80 -0.87 1.12
CA TYR A 43 -1.34 -0.82 2.51
C TYR A 43 -1.17 0.63 3.03
N GLN A 44 -1.66 1.63 2.28
CA GLN A 44 -1.62 3.05 2.66
C GLN A 44 -0.20 3.56 3.01
N TYR A 45 0.83 2.95 2.43
CA TYR A 45 2.22 3.39 2.55
C TYR A 45 2.51 4.65 1.74
N THR A 46 1.67 4.93 0.74
CA THR A 46 1.68 6.19 0.02
C THR A 46 0.80 7.21 0.73
N ALA A 47 1.38 8.36 1.05
CA ALA A 47 0.61 9.49 1.54
C ALA A 47 -0.42 9.94 0.49
N SER A 48 -1.62 10.27 0.96
CA SER A 48 -2.64 10.91 0.14
C SER A 48 -2.12 12.25 -0.37
N PRO A 49 -2.43 12.67 -1.61
CA PRO A 49 -1.97 13.95 -2.17
C PRO A 49 -2.26 15.16 -1.28
N GLN A 50 -3.31 15.11 -0.46
CA GLN A 50 -3.72 16.18 0.45
C GLN A 50 -2.95 16.20 1.79
N GLN A 51 -2.18 15.15 2.11
CA GLN A 51 -1.42 15.07 3.38
C GLN A 51 -0.17 15.97 3.40
N SER A 52 0.16 16.65 2.29
CA SER A 52 1.28 17.61 2.19
C SER A 52 0.92 19.06 2.58
N TRP A 53 -0.19 19.29 3.28
CA TRP A 53 -0.62 20.65 3.69
C TRP A 53 0.43 21.39 4.53
N SER A 54 1.28 20.68 5.27
CA SER A 54 2.35 21.26 6.08
C SER A 54 3.37 22.04 5.26
N ALA A 55 3.53 21.70 3.96
CA ALA A 55 4.53 22.30 3.08
C ALA A 55 4.11 23.69 2.55
N THR A 56 2.83 23.88 2.24
CA THR A 56 2.30 25.13 1.65
C THR A 56 1.28 25.84 2.55
N LYS A 57 0.96 25.26 3.72
CA LYS A 57 -0.15 25.67 4.61
C LYS A 57 -1.52 25.70 3.91
N THR A 58 -1.64 25.06 2.76
CA THR A 58 -2.86 24.94 1.95
C THR A 58 -2.97 23.52 1.41
N ALA A 59 -4.15 23.12 0.91
CA ALA A 59 -4.37 21.76 0.36
C ALA A 59 -3.77 21.60 -1.05
N THR A 60 -2.46 21.83 -1.18
CA THR A 60 -1.72 21.62 -2.43
C THR A 60 -1.40 20.13 -2.61
N PRO A 61 -1.79 19.50 -3.74
CA PRO A 61 -1.39 18.13 -4.05
C PRO A 61 0.13 17.97 -4.03
N SER A 62 0.62 16.84 -3.51
CA SER A 62 2.07 16.59 -3.33
C SER A 62 2.91 16.74 -4.60
N ASN A 63 2.36 16.44 -5.77
CA ASN A 63 3.04 16.62 -7.07
C ASN A 63 3.17 18.09 -7.51
N ASN A 64 2.39 19.00 -6.93
CA ASN A 64 2.40 20.43 -7.22
C ASN A 64 3.16 21.24 -6.15
N VAL A 65 3.76 20.58 -5.16
CA VAL A 65 4.57 21.24 -4.13
C VAL A 65 5.98 21.48 -4.70
N PRO A 66 6.49 22.73 -4.74
CA PRO A 66 7.78 23.07 -5.36
C PRO A 66 9.00 22.70 -4.49
N GLN A 67 8.84 21.78 -3.55
CA GLN A 67 9.86 21.37 -2.58
C GLN A 67 9.71 19.88 -2.25
N SER A 68 10.80 19.26 -1.82
CA SER A 68 10.79 17.85 -1.41
C SER A 68 10.07 17.68 -0.07
N VAL A 69 9.05 16.82 -0.04
CA VAL A 69 8.28 16.49 1.16
C VAL A 69 8.25 14.97 1.31
N SER A 70 8.57 14.49 2.52
CA SER A 70 8.42 13.09 2.91
C SER A 70 7.34 12.99 3.98
N VAL A 71 6.45 12.00 3.85
CA VAL A 71 5.35 11.76 4.80
C VAL A 71 5.47 10.34 5.32
N VAL A 72 5.52 10.20 6.64
CA VAL A 72 5.44 8.90 7.32
C VAL A 72 3.97 8.63 7.62
N THR A 73 3.42 7.56 7.04
CA THR A 73 1.99 7.24 7.16
C THR A 73 1.70 6.50 8.45
N ARG A 74 0.42 6.50 8.85
CA ARG A 74 -0.01 5.79 10.05
C ARG A 74 0.20 4.27 9.95
N SER A 75 -0.09 3.68 8.79
CA SER A 75 0.15 2.26 8.56
C SER A 75 1.64 1.89 8.67
N HIS A 76 2.55 2.78 8.24
CA HIS A 76 3.98 2.57 8.44
C HIS A 76 4.35 2.53 9.92
N LEU A 77 3.78 3.41 10.75
CA LEU A 77 3.99 3.37 12.20
C LEU A 77 3.43 2.09 12.80
N ASP A 78 2.20 1.71 12.44
CA ASP A 78 1.55 0.52 13.00
C ASP A 78 2.30 -0.78 12.65
N GLU A 79 2.92 -0.86 11.47
CA GLU A 79 3.72 -2.03 11.08
C GLU A 79 5.14 -2.05 11.67
N ARG A 80 5.72 -0.88 11.99
CA ARG A 80 7.08 -0.80 12.53
C ARG A 80 7.15 -0.68 14.05
N ASP A 81 6.07 -0.26 14.69
CA ASP A 81 5.99 -0.01 16.14
C ASP A 81 7.19 0.80 16.68
N PRO A 82 7.54 1.96 16.06
CA PRO A 82 8.70 2.73 16.47
C PRO A 82 8.50 3.30 17.87
N LYS A 83 9.56 3.28 18.68
CA LYS A 83 9.51 3.75 20.07
C LYS A 83 9.78 5.24 20.22
N ASP A 84 10.58 5.80 19.32
CA ASP A 84 10.98 7.20 19.34
C ASP A 84 10.96 7.84 17.94
N MET A 85 11.22 9.14 17.90
CA MET A 85 11.34 9.93 16.66
C MET A 85 12.56 9.56 15.83
N ALA A 86 13.61 9.02 16.45
CA ALA A 86 14.80 8.59 15.72
C ALA A 86 14.51 7.37 14.85
N GLU A 87 13.83 6.37 15.41
CA GLU A 87 13.38 5.15 14.73
C GLU A 87 12.32 5.46 13.69
N THR A 88 11.40 6.38 14.00
CA THR A 88 10.37 6.85 13.06
C THR A 88 11.00 7.44 11.79
N LEU A 89 12.10 8.19 11.92
CA LEU A 89 12.79 8.83 10.79
C LEU A 89 13.80 7.91 10.09
N ALA A 90 14.11 6.73 10.64
CA ALA A 90 15.15 5.85 10.12
C ALA A 90 14.92 5.41 8.65
N TYR A 91 13.66 5.39 8.20
CA TYR A 91 13.28 5.03 6.83
C TYR A 91 13.00 6.24 5.93
N THR A 92 13.26 7.45 6.39
CA THR A 92 13.06 8.69 5.63
C THR A 92 14.37 9.17 5.03
N ALA A 93 14.44 9.23 3.71
CA ALA A 93 15.64 9.71 3.01
C ALA A 93 16.00 11.15 3.39
N GLY A 94 17.27 11.39 3.70
CA GLY A 94 17.79 12.71 4.04
C GLY A 94 17.39 13.22 5.42
N ALA A 95 16.67 12.43 6.23
CA ALA A 95 16.47 12.65 7.65
C ALA A 95 17.26 11.61 8.45
N SER A 96 17.75 11.99 9.62
CA SER A 96 18.40 11.05 10.55
C SER A 96 18.17 11.50 11.99
N GLY A 97 17.89 10.58 12.91
CA GLY A 97 17.77 10.89 14.32
C GLY A 97 18.72 10.11 15.21
N GLY A 98 18.63 10.32 16.53
CA GLY A 98 19.27 9.48 17.53
C GLY A 98 20.80 9.60 17.60
N TYR A 99 21.34 10.81 17.38
CA TYR A 99 22.80 11.04 17.42
C TYR A 99 23.43 10.60 18.74
N ARG A 100 22.71 10.75 19.86
CA ARG A 100 23.14 10.31 21.20
C ARG A 100 22.41 9.07 21.72
N GLY A 101 21.63 8.38 20.88
CA GLY A 101 20.70 7.34 21.32
C GLY A 101 19.49 7.92 22.06
N GLU A 102 18.76 7.05 22.77
CA GLU A 102 17.56 7.44 23.51
C GLU A 102 17.92 8.37 24.68
N ASN A 103 17.44 9.61 24.62
CA ASN A 103 17.79 10.66 25.58
C ASN A 103 16.61 11.57 25.95
N GLY A 104 15.38 11.17 25.61
CA GLY A 104 14.15 11.89 25.97
C GLY A 104 13.99 13.25 25.29
N ILE A 105 14.82 13.56 24.30
CA ILE A 105 14.73 14.77 23.50
C ILE A 105 14.72 14.43 22.00
N ILE A 106 14.02 15.27 21.24
CA ILE A 106 13.99 15.13 19.79
C ILE A 106 15.34 15.57 19.21
N GLU A 107 16.12 14.58 18.81
CA GLU A 107 17.33 14.75 18.02
C GLU A 107 17.10 14.29 16.60
N MET A 108 17.02 15.25 15.68
CA MET A 108 16.94 14.97 14.26
C MET A 108 17.83 15.91 13.47
N SER A 109 18.33 15.42 12.34
CA SER A 109 18.96 16.20 11.30
C SER A 109 18.21 16.00 9.99
N VAL A 110 18.12 17.06 9.20
CA VAL A 110 17.58 17.02 7.85
C VAL A 110 18.67 17.57 6.94
N ARG A 111 19.08 16.78 5.95
CA ARG A 111 20.17 17.09 5.01
C ARG A 111 21.47 17.47 5.74
N GLY A 112 21.77 16.80 6.86
CA GLY A 112 22.98 17.00 7.66
C GLY A 112 22.97 18.21 8.61
N ILE A 113 21.88 18.97 8.67
CA ILE A 113 21.72 20.14 9.55
C ILE A 113 20.78 19.76 10.71
N GLY A 114 21.06 20.21 11.94
CA GLY A 114 20.06 20.19 13.02
C GLY A 114 20.37 19.37 14.27
N PHE A 115 21.54 18.73 14.35
CA PHE A 115 21.94 18.06 15.59
C PHE A 115 22.07 19.09 16.71
N LYS A 116 21.30 18.90 17.81
CA LYS A 116 21.26 19.77 19.00
C LYS A 116 22.65 20.16 19.51
N SER A 117 23.62 19.27 19.35
CA SER A 117 25.00 19.43 19.82
C SER A 117 25.88 20.39 18.98
N ARG A 118 25.46 20.78 17.77
CA ARG A 118 26.21 21.68 16.86
C ARG A 118 25.50 23.02 16.59
N GLY A 119 24.49 23.36 17.39
CA GLY A 119 23.74 24.60 17.29
C GLY A 119 22.50 24.47 16.41
N GLY A 120 21.33 24.57 17.04
CA GLY A 120 20.01 24.57 16.38
C GLY A 120 19.42 23.17 16.22
N GLY A 121 18.38 22.86 17.00
CA GLY A 121 17.50 21.73 16.68
C GLY A 121 16.62 22.08 15.48
N GLN A 122 16.16 21.08 14.73
CA GLN A 122 15.20 21.35 13.66
C GLN A 122 13.90 21.95 14.21
N PRO A 123 13.29 22.92 13.51
CA PRO A 123 12.03 23.49 13.91
C PRO A 123 10.98 22.39 13.84
N THR A 124 10.49 21.99 14.99
CA THR A 124 9.48 20.94 15.13
C THR A 124 8.12 21.61 15.28
N PHE A 125 7.12 21.06 14.62
CA PHE A 125 5.76 21.55 14.66
C PHE A 125 4.81 20.43 15.05
N LEU A 126 3.87 20.74 15.93
CA LEU A 126 2.75 19.87 16.29
C LEU A 126 1.47 20.56 15.82
N ASP A 127 0.71 19.91 14.94
CA ASP A 127 -0.52 20.45 14.33
C ASP A 127 -0.35 21.85 13.70
N GLY A 128 0.84 22.13 13.17
CA GLY A 128 1.18 23.39 12.52
C GLY A 128 1.63 24.50 13.46
N LEU A 129 1.58 24.30 14.78
CA LEU A 129 2.15 25.21 15.79
C LEU A 129 3.58 24.79 16.13
N ARG A 130 4.45 25.77 16.40
CA ARG A 130 5.83 25.49 16.80
C ARG A 130 5.83 24.79 18.15
N TYR A 131 6.50 23.64 18.24
CA TYR A 131 6.71 22.92 19.48
C TYR A 131 8.00 23.43 20.14
N PRO A 132 7.92 24.20 21.24
CA PRO A 132 9.08 24.88 21.82
C PRO A 132 9.90 23.96 22.72
N ALA A 133 9.23 22.99 23.35
CA ALA A 133 9.90 21.95 24.11
C ALA A 133 10.69 21.07 23.11
N SER A 134 11.93 20.74 23.44
CA SER A 134 12.70 19.78 22.65
C SER A 134 12.51 18.36 23.18
N LEU A 135 11.44 18.14 23.94
CA LEU A 135 11.14 16.87 24.58
C LEU A 135 10.65 15.87 23.55
N GLU A 136 10.94 14.61 23.80
CA GLU A 136 10.48 13.51 22.98
C GLU A 136 8.94 13.52 22.86
N ILE A 137 8.45 13.37 21.63
CA ILE A 137 7.02 13.23 21.34
C ILE A 137 6.80 11.80 20.87
N SER A 138 5.80 11.13 21.43
CA SER A 138 5.46 9.79 20.95
C SER A 138 5.02 9.83 19.49
N PRO A 139 5.48 8.90 18.62
CA PRO A 139 5.00 8.81 17.24
C PRO A 139 3.49 8.61 17.15
N TYR A 140 2.88 8.10 18.22
CA TYR A 140 1.46 7.79 18.32
C TYR A 140 0.61 8.93 18.86
N SER A 141 1.20 9.97 19.45
CA SER A 141 0.44 11.12 19.96
C SER A 141 -0.06 12.06 18.87
N LEU A 142 0.30 11.79 17.61
CA LEU A 142 -0.23 12.48 16.44
C LEU A 142 -1.60 11.89 16.07
N THR A 143 -2.66 12.33 16.74
CA THR A 143 -4.00 12.10 16.17
C THR A 143 -4.06 12.91 14.90
N ALA A 144 -4.12 12.25 13.74
CA ALA A 144 -4.43 12.91 12.48
C ALA A 144 -5.77 13.61 12.65
N SER A 145 -5.74 14.92 12.95
CA SER A 145 -6.93 15.74 12.88
C SER A 145 -7.44 15.55 11.45
N LYS A 146 -8.66 15.03 11.34
CA LYS A 146 -9.33 14.81 10.06
C LYS A 146 -9.33 16.15 9.32
N CYS A 147 -8.51 16.24 8.29
CA CYS A 147 -8.66 17.16 7.17
C CYS A 147 -8.99 16.32 5.95
#